data_AF-A0A353XRA7-F1
#
_entry.id   AF-A0A353XRA7-F1
#
_cell.length_a   1.000
_cell.length_b   1.000
_cell.length_c   1.000
_cell.angle_alpha   90.00
_cell.angle_beta   90.00
_cell.angle_gamma   90.00
#
_symmetry.space_group_name_H-M   'P 1'
#
loop_
_entity.id
_entity.type
_entity.pdbx_description
1 polymer ?
#
loop_
_entity_poly.entity_id
_entity_poly.type
_entity_poly.pdbx_seq_one_letter_code
_entity_poly.pdbx_strand_id
1 'polypeptide(L)'
;EHFFVMLFTVLGTSVLFSLGGFINAVYARSFDDISIIPSFVLTPLTYLGGVFYSLENLSPFWQNISLLNPIVYMVNSFRYGILGYSDVNVWYSMGAIFFFCVIFYVIAYRLLQNGSRLRL
;
A
#
# COMPACT_ATOMS: atom_id res chain seq x y z
N GLU A 1 6.33 -19.19 -12.95
CA GLU A 1 4.88 -19.49 -13.07
C GLU A 1 3.96 -18.41 -12.49
N HIS A 2 4.41 -17.53 -11.58
CA HIS A 2 3.55 -16.47 -10.98
C HIS A 2 3.78 -15.05 -11.52
N PHE A 3 4.22 -14.91 -12.77
CA PHE A 3 4.57 -13.62 -13.37
C PHE A 3 3.40 -12.61 -13.36
N PHE A 4 2.18 -13.09 -13.59
CA PHE A 4 0.98 -12.25 -13.55
C PHE A 4 0.76 -11.62 -12.16
N VAL A 5 0.91 -12.40 -11.09
CA VAL A 5 0.74 -11.92 -9.71
C VAL A 5 1.80 -10.87 -9.40
N MET A 6 3.05 -11.10 -9.82
CA MET A 6 4.13 -10.14 -9.65
C MET A 6 3.80 -8.83 -10.37
N LEU A 7 3.45 -8.89 -11.66
CA LEU A 7 3.17 -7.70 -12.46
C LEU A 7 1.97 -6.92 -11.91
N PHE A 8 0.89 -7.61 -11.57
CA PHE A 8 -0.28 -7.00 -10.95
C PHE A 8 0.09 -6.32 -9.64
N THR A 9 0.87 -6.99 -8.78
CA THR A 9 1.25 -6.45 -7.48
C THR A 9 2.12 -5.21 -7.64
N VAL A 10 3.10 -5.23 -8.53
CA VAL A 10 3.99 -4.09 -8.80
C VAL A 10 3.17 -2.91 -9.32
N LEU A 11 2.36 -3.11 -10.37
CA LEU A 11 1.56 -2.04 -10.95
C LEU A 11 0.52 -1.51 -9.96
N GLY A 12 -0.19 -2.39 -9.27
CA GLY A 12 -1.19 -2.00 -8.27
C GLY A 12 -0.57 -1.20 -7.12
N THR A 13 0.59 -1.64 -6.63
CA THR A 13 1.34 -0.94 -5.58
C THR A 13 1.82 0.44 -6.06
N SER A 14 2.37 0.52 -7.28
CA SER A 14 2.78 1.80 -7.88
C SER A 14 1.61 2.78 -8.03
N VAL A 15 0.46 2.30 -8.49
CA VAL A 15 -0.76 3.12 -8.60
C VAL A 15 -1.24 3.58 -7.23
N LEU A 16 -1.29 2.69 -6.24
CA LEU A 16 -1.70 3.01 -4.87
C LEU A 16 -0.84 4.10 -4.26
N PHE A 17 0.49 3.95 -4.31
CA PHE A 17 1.41 4.95 -3.76
C PHE A 17 1.43 6.25 -4.56
N SER A 18 1.24 6.20 -5.88
CA SER A 18 1.10 7.40 -6.72
C SER A 18 -0.17 8.19 -6.33
N LEU A 19 -1.31 7.52 -6.16
CA LEU A 19 -2.55 8.15 -5.72
C LEU A 19 -2.43 8.69 -4.28
N GLY A 20 -1.83 7.93 -3.37
CA GLY A 20 -1.59 8.38 -2.00
C GLY A 20 -0.66 9.59 -1.93
N GLY A 21 0.40 9.59 -2.75
CA GLY A 21 1.31 10.73 -2.91
C GLY A 21 0.61 11.96 -3.49
N PHE A 22 -0.26 11.77 -4.49
CA PHE A 22 -1.08 12.84 -5.06
C PHE A 22 -2.01 13.44 -4.02
N ILE A 23 -2.75 12.61 -3.27
CA ILE A 23 -3.63 13.07 -2.19
C ILE A 23 -2.82 13.88 -1.18
N ASN A 24 -1.67 13.36 -0.72
CA ASN A 24 -0.79 14.09 0.20
C ASN A 24 -0.36 15.46 -0.35
N ALA A 25 0.07 15.51 -1.61
CA ALA A 25 0.51 16.73 -2.27
C ALA A 25 -0.58 17.81 -2.35
N VAL A 26 -1.86 17.42 -2.53
CA VAL A 26 -2.99 18.37 -2.56
C VAL A 26 -3.20 19.06 -1.20
N TYR A 27 -2.83 18.42 -0.09
CA TYR A 27 -2.98 18.99 1.25
C TYR A 27 -1.73 19.69 1.77
N ALA A 28 -0.56 19.34 1.25
CA ALA A 28 0.71 19.91 1.65
C ALA A 28 0.79 21.42 1.36
N ARG A 29 1.38 22.17 2.30
CA ARG A 29 1.64 23.62 2.15
C ARG A 29 3.13 23.92 2.01
N SER A 30 3.97 22.96 2.40
CA SER A 30 5.43 23.01 2.32
C SER A 30 6.00 21.65 1.87
N PHE A 31 7.28 21.63 1.50
CA PHE A 31 7.98 20.37 1.20
C PHE A 31 8.11 19.46 2.42
N ASP A 32 8.21 20.05 3.62
CA ASP A 32 8.28 19.31 4.87
C ASP A 32 6.98 18.50 5.08
N ASP A 33 5.81 19.09 4.80
CA ASP A 33 4.52 18.40 4.88
C ASP A 33 4.45 17.16 3.99
N ILE A 34 5.05 17.22 2.79
CA ILE A 34 5.09 16.08 1.86
C ILE A 34 5.94 14.95 2.44
N SER A 35 7.08 15.29 3.04
CA SER A 35 8.06 14.33 3.58
C SER A 35 7.63 13.64 4.89
N ILE A 36 6.67 14.22 5.62
CA ILE A 36 6.15 13.66 6.87
C ILE A 36 5.44 12.32 6.63
N ILE A 37 4.65 12.18 5.57
CA ILE A 37 3.88 10.95 5.32
C ILE A 37 4.79 9.73 5.09
N PRO A 38 5.80 9.77 4.20
CA PRO A 38 6.76 8.67 4.07
C PRO A 38 7.48 8.33 5.38
N SER A 39 7.91 9.36 6.12
CA SER A 39 8.78 9.19 7.30
C SER A 39 8.01 8.65 8.51
N PHE A 40 6.82 9.20 8.79
CA PHE A 40 6.08 8.91 10.01
C PHE A 40 4.94 7.91 9.82
N VAL A 41 4.48 7.68 8.59
CA VAL A 41 3.38 6.75 8.31
C VAL A 41 3.87 5.53 7.52
N LEU A 42 4.48 5.75 6.35
CA LEU A 42 4.87 4.61 5.50
C LEU A 42 6.01 3.80 6.09
N THR A 43 7.00 4.44 6.72
CA THR A 43 8.11 3.75 7.35
C THR A 43 7.64 2.75 8.42
N PRO A 44 6.88 3.13 9.47
CA PRO A 44 6.40 2.17 10.45
C PRO A 44 5.44 1.13 9.85
N LEU A 45 4.59 1.50 8.90
CA LEU A 45 3.75 0.52 8.18
C LEU A 45 4.60 -0.49 7.40
N THR A 46 5.73 -0.08 6.84
CA THR A 46 6.62 -0.99 6.10
C THR A 46 7.27 -1.99 7.05
N TYR A 47 7.73 -1.53 8.21
CA TYR A 47 8.25 -2.41 9.26
C TYR A 47 7.19 -3.37 9.80
N LEU A 48 5.95 -2.91 9.99
CA LEU A 48 4.83 -3.76 10.42
C LEU A 48 4.20 -4.58 9.27
N GLY A 49 4.69 -4.40 8.05
CA GLY A 49 4.12 -4.94 6.81
C GLY A 49 4.68 -6.30 6.39
N GLY A 50 5.47 -6.97 7.22
CA GLY A 50 6.08 -8.26 6.87
C GLY A 50 7.15 -8.20 5.77
N VAL A 51 7.80 -7.04 5.59
CA VAL A 51 8.96 -6.90 4.68
C VAL A 51 10.20 -7.62 5.22
N PHE A 52 10.40 -7.56 6.54
CA PHE A 52 11.61 -8.05 7.20
C PHE A 52 11.39 -9.38 7.95
N TYR A 53 10.15 -9.84 8.06
CA TYR A 53 9.79 -11.08 8.77
C TYR A 53 8.55 -11.73 8.12
N SER A 54 8.38 -13.04 8.34
CA SER A 54 7.13 -13.75 8.01
C SER A 54 6.12 -13.59 9.14
N LEU A 55 4.84 -13.52 8.79
CA LEU A 55 3.73 -13.41 9.75
C LEU A 55 3.61 -14.62 10.68
N GLU A 56 4.07 -15.79 10.24
CA GLU A 56 3.99 -17.04 11.01
C GLU A 56 4.90 -17.03 12.24
N ASN A 57 5.93 -16.18 12.25
CA ASN A 57 6.87 -16.06 13.35
C ASN A 57 6.39 -15.11 14.46
N LEU A 58 5.26 -14.42 14.26
CA LEU A 58 4.72 -13.47 15.21
C LEU A 58 3.77 -14.15 16.20
N SER A 59 3.70 -13.62 17.43
CA SER A 59 2.64 -14.02 18.35
C SER A 59 1.26 -13.61 17.81
N PRO A 60 0.17 -14.29 18.20
CA PRO A 60 -1.17 -14.05 17.65
C PRO A 60 -1.63 -12.59 17.72
N PHE A 61 -1.20 -11.85 18.75
CA PHE A 61 -1.49 -10.43 18.91
C PHE A 61 -0.88 -9.59 17.77
N TRP A 62 0.42 -9.78 17.50
CA TRP A 62 1.12 -9.03 16.46
C TRP A 62 0.69 -9.44 15.05
N GLN A 63 0.39 -10.72 14.84
CA GLN A 63 -0.14 -11.20 13.57
C GLN A 63 -1.45 -10.48 13.19
N ASN A 64 -2.39 -10.38 14.14
CA ASN A 64 -3.66 -9.68 13.92
C ASN A 64 -3.47 -8.18 13.62
N ILE A 65 -2.54 -7.51 14.31
CA ILE A 65 -2.21 -6.11 14.03
C ILE A 65 -1.62 -5.95 12.63
N SER A 66 -0.68 -6.81 12.24
CA SER A 66 -0.09 -6.77 10.90
C SER A 66 -1.12 -7.04 9.81
N LEU A 67 -2.11 -7.91 10.00
CA LEU A 67 -3.16 -8.17 9.01
C LEU A 67 -4.06 -6.95 8.72
N LEU A 68 -4.12 -5.97 9.63
CA LEU A 68 -4.81 -4.70 9.37
C LEU A 68 -4.04 -3.78 8.40
N ASN A 69 -2.76 -4.05 8.18
CA ASN A 69 -1.89 -3.20 7.39
C ASN A 69 -1.98 -3.57 5.89
N PRO A 70 -2.34 -2.62 5.00
CA PRO A 70 -2.41 -2.88 3.57
C PRO A 70 -1.07 -3.33 2.95
N ILE A 71 0.06 -2.93 3.55
CA ILE A 71 1.41 -3.30 3.07
C ILE A 71 1.65 -4.81 3.19
N VAL A 72 1.05 -5.49 4.17
CA VAL A 72 1.18 -6.95 4.31
C VAL A 72 0.75 -7.69 3.05
N TYR A 73 -0.37 -7.28 2.45
CA TYR A 73 -0.92 -7.90 1.24
C TYR A 73 -0.03 -7.65 0.03
N MET A 74 0.50 -6.42 -0.12
CA MET A 74 1.43 -6.06 -1.20
C MET A 74 2.72 -6.88 -1.13
N VAL A 75 3.32 -6.98 0.05
CA VAL A 75 4.59 -7.69 0.25
C VAL A 75 4.41 -9.19 0.04
N ASN A 76 3.34 -9.78 0.58
CA ASN A 76 3.08 -11.22 0.43
C ASN A 76 2.76 -11.63 -1.00
N SER A 77 2.00 -10.83 -1.76
CA SER A 77 1.74 -11.10 -3.18
C SER A 77 3.01 -10.95 -4.03
N PHE A 78 3.84 -9.96 -3.74
CA PHE A 78 5.12 -9.79 -4.45
C PHE A 78 6.07 -10.95 -4.15
N ARG A 79 6.18 -11.33 -2.87
CA ARG A 79 6.96 -12.49 -2.41
C ARG A 79 6.52 -13.78 -3.11
N TYR A 80 5.22 -14.00 -3.22
CA TYR A 80 4.66 -15.13 -3.96
C TYR A 80 5.03 -15.10 -5.45
N GLY A 81 4.99 -13.91 -6.06
CA GLY A 81 5.41 -13.70 -7.45
C GLY A 81 6.85 -14.13 -7.74
N ILE A 82 7.76 -13.98 -6.77
CA ILE A 82 9.19 -14.33 -6.89
C ILE A 82 9.49 -15.74 -6.39
N LEU A 83 9.05 -16.08 -5.18
CA LEU A 83 9.44 -17.29 -4.45
C LEU A 83 8.44 -18.44 -4.58
N GLY A 84 7.22 -18.18 -5.07
CA GLY A 84 6.13 -19.18 -5.11
C GLY A 84 5.52 -19.50 -3.74
N TYR A 85 5.92 -18.78 -2.68
CA TYR A 85 5.42 -18.95 -1.31
C TYR A 85 4.73 -17.68 -0.81
N SER A 86 3.63 -17.82 -0.07
CA SER A 86 2.89 -16.70 0.54
C SER A 86 2.35 -17.08 1.91
N ASP A 87 2.49 -16.20 2.89
CA ASP A 87 1.91 -16.38 4.25
C ASP A 87 0.39 -16.11 4.24
N VAL A 88 -0.13 -15.45 3.20
CA VAL A 88 -1.53 -15.00 3.08
C VAL A 88 -2.06 -15.42 1.71
N ASN A 89 -3.36 -15.75 1.63
CA ASN A 89 -3.97 -16.11 0.35
C ASN A 89 -3.83 -14.98 -0.68
N VAL A 90 -3.17 -15.31 -1.79
CA VAL A 90 -2.77 -14.38 -2.86
C VAL A 90 -3.96 -13.67 -3.49
N TRP A 91 -5.10 -14.36 -3.66
CA TRP A 91 -6.29 -13.77 -4.25
C TRP A 91 -6.92 -12.70 -3.36
N TYR A 92 -6.95 -12.93 -2.03
CA TYR A 92 -7.39 -11.92 -1.07
C TYR A 92 -6.45 -10.72 -1.08
N SER A 93 -5.13 -10.95 -1.14
CA SER A 93 -4.14 -9.88 -1.21
C SER A 93 -4.30 -9.03 -2.48
N MET A 94 -4.48 -9.67 -3.64
CA MET A 94 -4.73 -8.96 -4.90
C MET A 94 -6.04 -8.17 -4.88
N GLY A 95 -7.10 -8.75 -4.31
CA GLY A 95 -8.39 -8.07 -4.11
C GLY A 95 -8.26 -6.85 -3.19
N ALA A 96 -7.49 -6.96 -2.11
CA ALA A 96 -7.23 -5.87 -1.18
C ALA A 96 -6.48 -4.71 -1.86
N ILE A 97 -5.42 -5.00 -2.62
CA ILE A 97 -4.67 -3.99 -3.38
C ILE A 97 -5.60 -3.25 -4.34
N PHE A 98 -6.39 -3.98 -5.13
CA PHE A 98 -7.34 -3.38 -6.05
C PHE A 98 -8.36 -2.49 -5.34
N PHE A 99 -8.91 -2.99 -4.23
CA PHE A 99 -9.88 -2.26 -3.42
C PHE A 99 -9.31 -0.94 -2.88
N PHE A 100 -8.11 -0.94 -2.33
CA PHE A 100 -7.44 0.28 -1.86
C PHE A 100 -7.14 1.25 -3.01
N CYS A 101 -6.71 0.76 -4.17
CA CYS A 101 -6.54 1.58 -5.37
C CYS A 101 -7.83 2.28 -5.77
N VAL A 102 -8.96 1.56 -5.78
CA VAL A 102 -10.28 2.15 -6.11
C VAL A 102 -10.67 3.22 -5.09
N ILE A 103 -10.49 2.98 -3.79
CA ILE A 103 -10.76 3.99 -2.75
C ILE A 103 -9.91 5.24 -2.98
N PHE A 104 -8.60 5.07 -3.14
CA PHE A 104 -7.68 6.20 -3.31
C PHE A 104 -7.96 6.95 -4.60
N TYR A 105 -8.32 6.24 -5.68
CA TYR A 105 -8.72 6.84 -6.94
C TYR A 105 -9.98 7.69 -6.78
N VAL A 106 -11.02 7.18 -6.11
CA VAL A 106 -12.26 7.94 -5.85
C VAL A 106 -11.98 9.19 -5.02
N ILE A 107 -11.13 9.09 -3.99
CA ILE A 107 -10.73 10.24 -3.17
C ILE A 107 -9.97 11.26 -4.03
N ALA A 108 -8.94 10.82 -4.75
CA ALA A 108 -8.13 11.67 -5.62
C ALA A 108 -8.98 12.37 -6.68
N TYR A 109 -9.90 11.64 -7.32
CA TYR A 109 -10.83 12.16 -8.32
C TYR A 109 -11.76 13.23 -7.75
N ARG A 110 -12.33 13.02 -6.56
CA ARG A 110 -13.17 14.03 -5.88
C ARG A 110 -12.36 15.28 -5.51
N LEU A 111 -11.13 15.12 -5.08
CA LEU A 111 -10.24 16.26 -4.79
C LEU A 111 -9.91 17.05 -6.06
N LEU A 112 -9.69 16.35 -7.17
CA LEU A 112 -9.44 16.95 -8.48
C LEU A 112 -10.67 17.73 -8.97
N GLN A 113 -11.88 17.15 -8.88
CA GLN A 113 -13.12 17.82 -9.26
C GLN A 113 -13.42 19.07 -8.44
N ASN A 114 -13.15 19.03 -7.13
CA ASN A 114 -13.46 20.16 -6.24
C ASN A 114 -12.54 21.36 -6.46
N GLY A 115 -11.38 21.19 -7.10
CA GLY A 115 -10.48 22.26 -7.58
C GLY A 115 -9.88 23.20 -6.52
N SER A 116 -10.39 23.18 -5.28
CA SER A 116 -10.17 24.25 -4.30
C SER A 116 -8.77 24.26 -3.66
N ARG A 117 -7.96 23.23 -3.89
CA ARG A 117 -6.61 23.09 -3.30
C ARG A 117 -5.51 22.79 -4.33
N LEU A 118 -5.85 22.66 -5.61
CA LEU A 118 -4.87 22.48 -6.65
C LEU A 118 -4.24 23.83 -6.97
N ARG A 119 -3.02 24.05 -6.46
CA ARG A 119 -2.16 25.13 -6.89
C ARG A 119 -1.43 24.64 -8.15
N LEU A 120 -1.92 25.05 -9.31
CA LEU A 120 -1.18 24.94 -10.58
C LEU A 120 -0.01 25.92 -10.59
#